data_AF-A0A2E2UFH4-F1
#
_entry.id   AF-A0A2E2UFH4-F1
#
_cell.length_a   1.000
_cell.length_b   1.000
_cell.length_c   1.000
_cell.angle_alpha   90.00
_cell.angle_beta   90.00
_cell.angle_gamma   90.00
#
_symmetry.space_group_name_H-M   'P 1'
#
loop_
_entity.id
_entity.type
_entity.pdbx_description
1 polymer ?
#
loop_
_entity_poly.entity_id
_entity_poly.type
_entity_poly.pdbx_seq_one_letter_code
_entity_poly.pdbx_strand_id
1 'polypeptide(L)'
;MKTLLITLSLQTLLLANAHAGLKTRILKVISPETSTDAFEVLVAKDRQIFTVNPSQAELLEELRRAEELNSVVELTGNEDNELLSLELIEEGDNVLDFYPSEGLHPMTNYTPSNIDGVDRATELFNELAEGSRWMSQCFNRAHLWSRQLDKEHGVKSMKILIYYTKRFRNEIGGKWWFHIAPMVDVNGEHYVLDKEFTRAPVTEENWEHIFTRKMEEKGIYGYRCKVIQNISEYYDDYNQNNEYCNIQITSMYYWEPNDMSRLERTGEQKTEYLNRELRIAAKNVYWRWRWKRAFNRVKVD
;
A
#
# COMPACT_ATOMS: atom_id res chain seq x y z
N MET A 1 -31.08 -21.10 -63.02
CA MET A 1 -31.09 -19.84 -62.23
C MET A 1 -31.45 -20.16 -60.80
N LYS A 2 -30.53 -19.90 -59.85
CA LYS A 2 -30.76 -19.40 -58.47
C LYS A 2 -29.58 -19.82 -57.59
N THR A 3 -28.66 -18.88 -57.37
CA THR A 3 -27.57 -19.00 -56.40
C THR A 3 -27.93 -18.11 -55.22
N LEU A 4 -28.15 -18.71 -54.05
CA LEU A 4 -28.53 -18.02 -52.82
C LEU A 4 -27.25 -17.66 -52.06
N LEU A 5 -26.90 -16.37 -52.05
CA LEU A 5 -25.80 -15.82 -51.26
C LEU A 5 -26.32 -15.46 -49.86
N ILE A 6 -25.91 -16.24 -48.86
CA ILE A 6 -26.14 -15.93 -47.44
C ILE A 6 -24.93 -15.12 -46.96
N THR A 7 -25.09 -13.81 -46.88
CA THR A 7 -24.12 -12.92 -46.22
C THR A 7 -24.33 -13.01 -44.71
N LEU A 8 -23.47 -13.77 -44.04
CA LEU A 8 -23.39 -13.83 -42.58
C LEU A 8 -22.65 -12.58 -42.09
N SER A 9 -23.38 -11.54 -41.69
CA SER A 9 -22.81 -10.35 -41.05
C SER A 9 -22.35 -10.70 -39.64
N LEU A 10 -21.06 -10.97 -39.49
CA LEU A 10 -20.40 -11.18 -38.22
C LEU A 10 -20.31 -9.83 -37.47
N GLN A 11 -21.36 -9.50 -36.71
CA GLN A 11 -21.30 -8.39 -35.76
C GLN A 11 -20.37 -8.81 -34.62
N THR A 12 -19.11 -8.39 -34.69
CA THR A 12 -18.19 -8.39 -33.54
C THR A 12 -18.80 -7.48 -32.46
N LEU A 13 -19.49 -8.08 -31.51
CA LEU A 13 -19.75 -7.48 -30.21
C LEU A 13 -18.38 -7.20 -29.57
N LEU A 14 -17.90 -5.97 -29.71
CA LEU A 14 -16.90 -5.40 -28.83
C LEU A 14 -17.53 -5.37 -27.43
N LEU A 15 -17.41 -6.49 -26.72
CA LEU A 15 -17.60 -6.52 -25.28
C LEU A 15 -16.48 -5.66 -24.71
N ALA A 16 -16.76 -4.37 -24.52
CA ALA A 16 -15.95 -3.53 -23.66
C ALA A 16 -15.95 -4.24 -22.31
N ASN A 17 -14.81 -4.86 -21.96
CA ASN A 17 -14.60 -5.42 -20.65
C ASN A 17 -14.54 -4.23 -19.69
N ALA A 18 -15.69 -3.78 -19.23
CA ALA A 18 -15.76 -2.81 -18.15
C ALA A 18 -14.99 -3.42 -16.98
N HIS A 19 -13.82 -2.88 -16.69
CA HIS A 19 -13.06 -3.26 -15.51
C HIS A 19 -13.91 -2.93 -14.28
N ALA A 20 -14.00 -3.90 -13.36
CA ALA A 20 -14.70 -3.67 -12.10
C ALA A 20 -14.04 -2.50 -11.38
N GLY A 21 -14.84 -1.54 -10.91
CA GLY A 21 -14.35 -0.35 -10.24
C GLY A 21 -13.52 -0.67 -9.00
N LEU A 22 -12.50 0.15 -8.74
CA LEU A 22 -11.65 0.05 -7.56
C LEU A 22 -12.26 0.90 -6.43
N LYS A 23 -12.78 0.23 -5.40
CA LYS A 23 -13.26 0.88 -4.16
C LYS A 23 -12.10 1.24 -3.24
N THR A 24 -11.76 2.53 -3.14
CA THR A 24 -10.58 3.01 -2.40
C THR A 24 -10.81 4.40 -1.80
N ARG A 25 -9.76 4.98 -1.22
CA ARG A 25 -9.65 6.38 -0.83
C ARG A 25 -8.52 7.03 -1.62
N ILE A 26 -8.66 8.31 -1.92
CA ILE A 26 -7.60 9.12 -2.52
C ILE A 26 -6.68 9.57 -1.39
N LEU A 27 -5.40 9.23 -1.48
CA LEU A 27 -4.40 9.65 -0.51
C LEU A 27 -3.74 10.96 -0.91
N LYS A 28 -3.45 11.10 -2.20
CA LYS A 28 -2.79 12.29 -2.74
C LYS A 28 -3.05 12.43 -4.23
N VAL A 29 -3.42 13.62 -4.66
CA VAL A 29 -3.33 14.05 -6.06
C VAL A 29 -2.05 14.87 -6.24
N ILE A 30 -1.08 14.30 -6.95
CA ILE A 30 0.22 14.93 -7.22
C ILE A 30 0.13 15.73 -8.51
N SER A 31 0.50 17.01 -8.43
CA SER A 31 0.51 17.89 -9.60
C SER A 31 1.70 17.60 -10.52
N PRO A 32 1.51 17.69 -11.84
CA PRO A 32 2.60 17.53 -12.79
C PRO A 32 3.61 18.69 -12.71
N GLU A 33 4.82 18.47 -13.23
CA GLU A 33 5.84 19.53 -13.35
C GLU A 33 5.52 20.49 -14.49
N THR A 34 4.92 19.97 -15.56
CA THR A 34 4.50 20.74 -16.72
C THR A 34 2.99 20.69 -16.86
N SER A 35 2.39 21.69 -17.49
CA SER A 35 0.93 21.72 -17.73
C SER A 35 0.44 20.62 -18.67
N THR A 36 1.36 19.90 -19.33
CA THR A 36 1.05 18.84 -20.30
C THR A 36 1.16 17.44 -19.72
N ASP A 37 1.89 17.26 -18.60
CA ASP A 37 2.02 15.93 -18.01
C ASP A 37 0.76 15.57 -17.20
N ALA A 38 0.50 14.28 -17.04
CA ALA A 38 -0.63 13.79 -16.28
C ALA A 38 -0.44 14.02 -14.76
N PHE A 39 -1.55 14.28 -14.06
CA PHE A 39 -1.59 14.21 -12.61
C PHE A 39 -1.43 12.74 -12.17
N GLU A 40 -0.71 12.49 -11.09
CA GLU A 40 -0.66 11.16 -10.47
C GLU A 40 -1.63 11.11 -9.27
N VAL A 41 -2.34 10.00 -9.13
CA VAL A 41 -3.32 9.78 -8.06
C VAL A 41 -2.89 8.55 -7.26
N LEU A 42 -2.49 8.79 -6.01
CA LEU A 42 -2.12 7.74 -5.06
C LEU A 42 -3.37 7.30 -4.28
N VAL A 43 -3.54 5.99 -4.11
CA VAL A 43 -4.73 5.41 -3.49
C VAL A 43 -4.38 4.44 -2.37
N ALA A 44 -5.25 4.33 -1.37
CA ALA A 44 -4.98 3.56 -0.15
C ALA A 44 -4.86 2.04 -0.36
N LYS A 45 -5.75 1.46 -1.18
CA LYS A 45 -5.94 0.00 -1.28
C LYS A 45 -5.27 -0.65 -2.47
N ASP A 46 -4.48 0.12 -3.22
CA ASP A 46 -3.70 -0.39 -4.33
C ASP A 46 -2.30 0.22 -4.33
N ARG A 47 -1.34 -0.59 -4.75
CA ARG A 47 0.05 -0.19 -4.98
C ARG A 47 0.19 0.61 -6.26
N GLN A 48 -0.76 0.45 -7.18
CA GLN A 48 -0.78 1.12 -8.46
C GLN A 48 -0.99 2.62 -8.31
N ILE A 49 -0.46 3.34 -9.29
CA ILE A 49 -0.66 4.78 -9.45
C ILE A 49 -1.58 4.95 -10.63
N PHE A 50 -2.57 5.80 -10.42
CA PHE A 50 -3.49 6.22 -11.45
C PHE A 50 -3.03 7.54 -12.05
N THR A 51 -3.37 7.79 -13.30
CA THR A 51 -3.07 9.06 -13.96
C THR A 51 -4.34 9.76 -14.42
N VAL A 52 -4.33 11.09 -14.47
CA VAL A 52 -5.46 11.90 -14.95
C VAL A 52 -4.92 12.97 -15.89
N ASN A 53 -5.55 13.10 -17.07
CA ASN A 53 -5.13 14.11 -18.03
C ASN A 53 -5.50 15.52 -17.51
N PRO A 54 -4.61 16.54 -17.64
CA PRO A 54 -4.93 17.91 -17.26
C PRO A 54 -6.18 18.49 -17.93
N SER A 55 -6.60 17.95 -19.08
CA SER A 55 -7.85 18.35 -19.75
C SER A 55 -9.13 17.91 -19.03
N GLN A 56 -9.05 16.95 -18.10
CA GLN A 56 -10.20 16.44 -17.33
C GLN A 56 -10.42 17.25 -16.04
N ALA A 57 -10.63 18.56 -16.17
CA ALA A 57 -10.70 19.48 -15.04
C ALA A 57 -11.76 19.12 -13.98
N GLU A 58 -12.93 18.65 -14.42
CA GLU A 58 -14.03 18.22 -13.53
C GLU A 58 -13.62 17.00 -12.68
N LEU A 59 -13.05 15.97 -13.30
CA LEU A 59 -12.55 14.78 -12.59
C LEU A 59 -11.44 15.15 -11.58
N LEU A 60 -10.55 16.09 -11.94
CA LEU A 60 -9.50 16.57 -11.03
C LEU A 60 -10.08 17.31 -9.82
N GLU A 61 -11.14 18.09 -10.00
CA GLU A 61 -11.86 18.75 -8.91
C GLU A 61 -12.51 17.72 -7.97
N GLU A 62 -13.18 16.71 -8.53
CA GLU A 62 -13.78 15.62 -7.75
C GLU A 62 -12.73 14.81 -6.98
N LEU A 63 -11.59 14.52 -7.59
CA LEU A 63 -10.48 13.80 -6.94
C LEU A 63 -9.91 14.60 -5.77
N ARG A 64 -9.68 15.90 -5.94
CA ARG A 64 -9.18 16.78 -4.87
C ARG A 64 -10.18 16.90 -3.74
N ARG A 65 -11.47 17.04 -4.06
CA ARG A 65 -12.53 17.04 -3.05
C ARG A 65 -12.58 15.71 -2.30
N ALA A 66 -12.42 14.58 -2.99
CA ALA A 66 -12.38 13.26 -2.37
C ALA A 66 -11.12 13.06 -1.49
N GLU A 67 -9.97 13.62 -1.88
CA GLU A 67 -8.74 13.67 -1.07
C GLU A 67 -8.98 14.48 0.22
N GLU A 68 -9.45 15.72 0.10
CA GLU A 68 -9.70 16.64 1.21
C GLU A 68 -10.67 16.05 2.24
N LEU A 69 -11.80 15.56 1.77
CA LEU A 69 -12.83 14.95 2.61
C LEU A 69 -12.46 13.53 3.06
N ASN A 70 -11.35 12.96 2.57
CA ASN A 70 -10.99 11.57 2.78
C ASN A 70 -12.20 10.66 2.52
N SER A 71 -12.78 10.76 1.33
CA SER A 71 -13.99 10.05 0.91
C SER A 71 -13.69 8.63 0.42
N VAL A 72 -14.69 7.74 0.47
CA VAL A 72 -14.63 6.43 -0.19
C VAL A 72 -15.16 6.62 -1.60
N VAL A 73 -14.37 6.21 -2.58
CA VAL A 73 -14.68 6.36 -3.99
C VAL A 73 -14.57 5.03 -4.72
N GLU A 74 -15.30 4.88 -5.81
CA GLU A 74 -15.13 3.80 -6.79
C GLU A 74 -14.51 4.40 -8.05
N LEU A 75 -13.27 4.00 -8.34
CA LEU A 75 -12.50 4.50 -9.47
C LEU A 75 -12.63 3.57 -10.66
N THR A 76 -12.83 4.15 -11.84
CA THR A 76 -12.77 3.40 -13.11
C THR A 76 -11.60 3.93 -13.92
N GLY A 77 -10.67 3.04 -14.29
CA GLY A 77 -9.52 3.35 -15.14
C GLY A 77 -9.40 2.40 -16.33
N ASN A 78 -8.60 2.78 -17.32
CA ASN A 78 -8.24 1.92 -18.46
C ASN A 78 -7.06 0.97 -18.13
N GLU A 79 -6.57 0.23 -19.13
CA GLU A 79 -5.47 -0.72 -18.97
C GLU A 79 -4.13 -0.06 -18.62
N ASP A 80 -3.99 1.23 -18.89
CA ASP A 80 -2.81 2.06 -18.61
C ASP A 80 -2.92 2.80 -17.26
N ASN A 81 -3.94 2.49 -16.46
CA ASN A 81 -4.31 3.17 -15.20
C ASN A 81 -4.64 4.67 -15.37
N GLU A 82 -5.02 5.11 -16.56
CA GLU A 82 -5.63 6.43 -16.73
C GLU A 82 -7.05 6.39 -16.19
N LEU A 83 -7.38 7.30 -15.28
CA LEU A 83 -8.72 7.41 -14.69
C LEU A 83 -9.69 8.02 -15.68
N LEU A 84 -10.80 7.30 -15.85
CA LEU A 84 -11.90 7.69 -16.71
C LEU A 84 -13.02 8.33 -15.89
N SER A 85 -13.26 7.84 -14.68
CA SER A 85 -14.28 8.37 -13.79
C SER A 85 -14.04 8.05 -12.32
N LEU A 86 -14.73 8.80 -11.46
CA LEU A 86 -14.81 8.62 -10.03
C LEU A 86 -16.29 8.62 -9.63
N GLU A 87 -16.71 7.65 -8.82
CA GLU A 87 -18.02 7.65 -8.17
C GLU A 87 -17.83 7.79 -6.66
N LEU A 88 -18.47 8.79 -6.05
CA LEU A 88 -18.48 8.97 -4.61
C LEU A 88 -19.39 7.92 -3.96
N ILE A 89 -18.82 7.05 -3.13
CA ILE A 89 -19.55 5.98 -2.43
C ILE A 89 -19.95 6.41 -1.01
N GLU A 90 -19.04 7.08 -0.31
CA GLU A 90 -19.23 7.56 1.06
C GLU A 90 -18.44 8.86 1.20
N GLU A 91 -19.13 9.96 1.50
CA GLU A 91 -18.47 11.22 1.85
C GLU A 91 -17.77 11.05 3.20
N GLY A 92 -16.49 11.37 3.26
CA GLY A 92 -15.76 11.30 4.52
C GLY A 92 -16.05 12.49 5.43
N ASP A 93 -15.55 12.42 6.66
CA ASP A 93 -15.71 13.53 7.60
C ASP A 93 -14.86 14.72 7.14
N ASN A 94 -15.49 15.90 7.16
CA ASN A 94 -14.83 17.18 6.95
C ASN A 94 -13.97 17.50 8.19
N VAL A 95 -12.94 16.69 8.40
CA VAL A 95 -11.94 16.94 9.43
C VAL A 95 -11.12 18.10 8.91
N LEU A 96 -11.60 19.32 9.20
CA LEU A 96 -10.82 20.55 9.09
C LEU A 96 -9.40 20.25 9.55
N ASP A 97 -8.43 20.51 8.69
CA ASP A 97 -6.98 20.28 8.80
C ASP A 97 -6.40 20.57 10.20
N PHE A 98 -6.76 19.77 11.18
CA PHE A 98 -6.24 19.83 12.52
C PHE A 98 -5.00 18.95 12.50
N TYR A 99 -3.90 19.45 11.97
CA TYR A 99 -2.62 18.78 12.17
C TYR A 99 -2.29 18.91 13.66
N PRO A 100 -2.45 17.85 14.51
CA PRO A 100 -1.92 17.86 15.86
C PRO A 100 -0.49 18.39 15.83
N SER A 101 -0.19 19.25 16.81
CA SER A 101 1.14 19.82 17.00
C SER A 101 2.22 18.74 16.85
N GLU A 102 3.24 19.06 16.07
CA GLU A 102 4.39 18.25 15.68
C GLU A 102 4.74 17.09 16.66
N GLY A 103 4.89 15.88 16.12
CA GLY A 103 5.70 14.82 16.75
C GLY A 103 5.00 13.50 17.09
N LEU A 104 3.78 13.24 16.60
CA LEU A 104 3.13 11.94 16.87
C LEU A 104 3.65 10.85 15.94
N HIS A 105 4.71 10.16 16.36
CA HIS A 105 5.27 9.04 15.60
C HIS A 105 4.34 7.80 15.64
N PRO A 106 4.23 6.98 14.57
CA PRO A 106 3.44 5.73 14.56
C PRO A 106 3.89 4.67 15.58
N MET A 107 5.06 4.84 16.19
CA MET A 107 5.56 4.01 17.29
C MET A 107 5.37 4.64 18.67
N THR A 108 4.79 5.84 18.78
CA THR A 108 4.54 6.47 20.08
C THR A 108 3.66 5.55 20.93
N ASN A 109 4.06 5.35 22.20
CA ASN A 109 3.44 4.42 23.15
C ASN A 109 3.45 2.94 22.72
N TYR A 110 4.31 2.57 21.79
CA TYR A 110 4.47 1.18 21.34
C TYR A 110 5.90 0.69 21.57
N THR A 111 6.04 -0.45 22.24
CA THR A 111 7.32 -1.12 22.43
C THR A 111 7.23 -2.51 21.79
N PRO A 112 8.01 -2.78 20.72
CA PRO A 112 8.05 -4.09 20.10
C PRO A 112 8.65 -5.14 21.04
N SER A 113 8.32 -6.40 20.83
CA SER A 113 8.98 -7.51 21.52
C SER A 113 10.40 -7.65 20.97
N ASN A 114 11.38 -7.75 21.88
CA ASN A 114 12.71 -8.23 21.54
C ASN A 114 12.71 -9.77 21.49
N ILE A 115 13.32 -10.34 20.47
CA ILE A 115 13.37 -11.79 20.21
C ILE A 115 14.77 -12.32 20.46
N ASP A 116 14.85 -13.51 21.09
CA ASP A 116 16.09 -14.19 21.50
C ASP A 116 16.88 -14.80 20.32
N GLY A 117 17.22 -13.99 19.31
CA GLY A 117 18.13 -14.36 18.21
C GLY A 117 17.47 -14.70 16.87
N VAL A 118 18.32 -14.85 15.86
CA VAL A 118 17.92 -15.03 14.45
C VAL A 118 17.24 -16.39 14.21
N ASP A 119 17.60 -17.42 14.97
CA ASP A 119 16.94 -18.73 14.88
C ASP A 119 15.45 -18.62 15.22
N ARG A 120 15.11 -17.87 16.28
CA ARG A 120 13.71 -17.64 16.65
C ARG A 120 12.98 -16.78 15.62
N ALA A 121 13.63 -15.77 15.03
CA ALA A 121 13.05 -15.03 13.91
C ALA A 121 12.78 -15.94 12.69
N THR A 122 13.66 -16.91 12.45
CA THR A 122 13.52 -17.90 11.36
C THR A 122 12.36 -18.86 11.61
N GLU A 123 12.19 -19.33 12.84
CA GLU A 123 11.01 -20.12 13.23
C GLU A 123 9.71 -19.36 12.98
N LEU A 124 9.61 -18.12 13.49
CA LEU A 124 8.44 -17.26 13.30
C LEU A 124 8.14 -17.02 11.82
N PHE A 125 9.17 -16.74 11.02
CA PHE A 125 9.05 -16.61 9.57
C PHE A 125 8.45 -17.86 8.95
N ASN A 126 8.99 -19.04 9.27
CA ASN A 126 8.51 -20.30 8.72
C ASN A 126 7.06 -20.59 9.13
N GLU A 127 6.63 -20.18 10.31
CA GLU A 127 5.27 -20.34 10.81
C GLU A 127 4.26 -19.37 10.17
N LEU A 128 4.70 -18.25 9.57
CA LEU A 128 3.82 -17.32 8.87
C LEU A 128 3.01 -18.03 7.79
N ALA A 129 1.70 -17.80 7.80
CA ALA A 129 0.75 -18.51 6.97
C ALA A 129 1.02 -18.33 5.47
N GLU A 130 1.02 -19.46 4.76
CA GLU A 130 1.30 -19.55 3.32
C GLU A 130 0.04 -19.75 2.46
N GLY A 131 0.23 -19.70 1.14
CA GLY A 131 -0.83 -19.88 0.16
C GLY A 131 -1.63 -18.61 -0.08
N SER A 132 -0.94 -17.46 -0.05
CA SER A 132 -1.45 -16.19 -0.54
C SER A 132 -1.85 -16.33 -2.02
N ARG A 133 -2.85 -15.57 -2.43
CA ARG A 133 -3.13 -15.36 -3.85
C ARG A 133 -1.96 -14.56 -4.42
N TRP A 134 -1.57 -14.89 -5.65
CA TRP A 134 -0.47 -14.22 -6.35
C TRP A 134 -0.68 -12.69 -6.53
N MET A 135 -1.94 -12.23 -6.53
CA MET A 135 -2.33 -10.81 -6.64
C MET A 135 -2.87 -10.25 -5.31
N SER A 136 -2.50 -10.86 -4.18
CA SER A 136 -2.84 -10.26 -2.89
C SER A 136 -2.06 -8.98 -2.66
N GLN A 137 -2.67 -8.04 -1.94
CA GLN A 137 -2.03 -6.77 -1.61
C GLN A 137 -1.08 -6.96 -0.42
N CYS A 138 0.10 -6.33 -0.46
CA CYS A 138 1.14 -6.48 0.55
C CYS A 138 0.69 -6.07 1.95
N PHE A 139 -0.02 -4.95 2.07
CA PHE A 139 -0.56 -4.46 3.34
C PHE A 139 -1.53 -5.44 4.00
N ASN A 140 -2.31 -6.19 3.22
CA ASN A 140 -3.16 -7.26 3.74
C ASN A 140 -2.36 -8.46 4.26
N ARG A 141 -1.29 -8.85 3.55
CA ARG A 141 -0.38 -9.91 4.04
C ARG A 141 0.31 -9.49 5.32
N ALA A 142 0.92 -8.31 5.33
CA ALA A 142 1.64 -7.78 6.47
C ALA A 142 0.75 -7.66 7.71
N HIS A 143 -0.48 -7.17 7.56
CA HIS A 143 -1.43 -7.04 8.67
C HIS A 143 -1.87 -8.40 9.25
N LEU A 144 -2.12 -9.40 8.40
CA LEU A 144 -2.44 -10.76 8.87
C LEU A 144 -1.24 -11.44 9.53
N TRP A 145 -0.05 -11.31 8.96
CA TRP A 145 1.18 -11.88 9.50
C TRP A 145 1.56 -11.24 10.84
N SER A 146 1.49 -9.90 10.96
CA SER A 146 1.70 -9.23 12.25
C SER A 146 0.71 -9.70 13.32
N ARG A 147 -0.59 -9.86 12.97
CA ARG A 147 -1.57 -10.38 13.92
C ARG A 147 -1.31 -11.83 14.29
N GLN A 148 -0.86 -12.63 13.33
CA GLN A 148 -0.47 -14.02 13.57
C GLN A 148 0.65 -14.08 14.61
N LEU A 149 1.72 -13.29 14.43
CA LEU A 149 2.85 -13.21 15.37
C LEU A 149 2.39 -12.87 16.79
N ASP A 150 1.53 -11.86 16.92
CA ASP A 150 0.99 -11.43 18.20
C ASP A 150 0.11 -12.52 18.85
N LYS A 151 -0.83 -13.10 18.11
CA LYS A 151 -1.79 -14.05 18.66
C LYS A 151 -1.20 -15.43 18.96
N GLU A 152 -0.34 -15.94 18.09
CA GLU A 152 0.17 -17.32 18.18
C GLU A 152 1.47 -17.38 19.00
N HIS A 153 2.23 -16.29 19.06
CA HIS A 153 3.55 -16.28 19.70
C HIS A 153 3.73 -15.17 20.74
N GLY A 154 2.75 -14.29 20.95
CA GLY A 154 2.88 -13.15 21.87
C GLY A 154 3.92 -12.12 21.41
N VAL A 155 4.25 -12.10 20.11
CA VAL A 155 5.29 -11.23 19.55
C VAL A 155 4.66 -9.94 19.04
N LYS A 156 4.97 -8.84 19.72
CA LYS A 156 4.64 -7.47 19.30
C LYS A 156 5.58 -7.03 18.19
N SER A 157 5.21 -7.34 16.95
CA SER A 157 5.97 -6.98 15.74
C SER A 157 5.88 -5.48 15.41
N MET A 158 6.79 -5.01 14.57
CA MET A 158 6.67 -3.73 13.86
C MET A 158 6.19 -3.97 12.43
N LYS A 159 5.99 -2.89 11.68
CA LYS A 159 5.99 -2.92 10.22
C LYS A 159 6.98 -1.92 9.67
N ILE A 160 7.61 -2.31 8.56
CA ILE A 160 8.44 -1.45 7.75
C ILE A 160 7.68 -1.13 6.46
N LEU A 161 7.62 0.15 6.11
CA LEU A 161 7.08 0.63 4.84
C LEU A 161 8.19 1.27 4.03
N ILE A 162 8.23 0.97 2.75
CA ILE A 162 9.02 1.70 1.75
C ILE A 162 8.06 2.44 0.82
N TYR A 163 8.29 3.73 0.64
CA TYR A 163 7.57 4.57 -0.32
C TYR A 163 8.52 4.97 -1.44
N TYR A 164 8.06 4.90 -2.69
CA TYR A 164 8.86 5.28 -3.86
C TYR A 164 8.44 6.67 -4.29
N THR A 165 9.36 7.62 -4.36
CA THR A 165 9.07 8.99 -4.77
C THR A 165 8.80 9.09 -6.27
N LYS A 166 8.28 10.24 -6.71
CA LYS A 166 8.18 10.59 -8.12
C LYS A 166 9.52 10.43 -8.85
N ARG A 167 10.63 10.90 -8.25
CA ARG A 167 11.97 10.74 -8.80
C ARG A 167 12.32 9.28 -9.11
N PHE A 168 12.11 8.35 -8.18
CA PHE A 168 12.38 6.93 -8.42
C PHE A 168 11.53 6.36 -9.53
N ARG A 169 10.25 6.73 -9.58
CA ARG A 169 9.37 6.23 -10.65
C ARG A 169 9.82 6.71 -12.03
N ASN A 170 10.22 7.97 -12.13
CA ASN A 170 10.68 8.59 -13.38
C ASN A 170 12.04 8.09 -13.84
N GLU A 171 13.02 8.01 -12.93
CA GLU A 171 14.42 7.69 -13.29
C GLU A 171 14.72 6.18 -13.30
N ILE A 172 14.09 5.41 -12.40
CA ILE A 172 14.41 4.00 -12.15
C ILE A 172 13.39 3.05 -12.79
N GLY A 173 12.11 3.42 -12.83
CA GLY A 173 11.05 2.63 -13.49
C GLY A 173 10.36 1.61 -12.57
N GLY A 174 9.57 2.14 -11.62
CA GLY A 174 8.72 1.38 -10.71
C GLY A 174 7.23 1.73 -10.88
N LYS A 175 6.35 0.73 -10.80
CA LYS A 175 4.89 0.93 -10.87
C LYS A 175 4.20 1.03 -9.51
N TRP A 176 4.94 0.74 -8.44
CA TRP A 176 4.40 0.79 -7.07
C TRP A 176 4.80 2.11 -6.44
N TRP A 177 3.90 2.70 -5.67
CA TRP A 177 4.22 3.87 -4.85
C TRP A 177 4.59 3.49 -3.41
N PHE A 178 4.27 2.27 -2.98
CA PHE A 178 4.71 1.73 -1.68
C PHE A 178 4.77 0.21 -1.62
N HIS A 179 5.44 -0.30 -0.59
CA HIS A 179 5.37 -1.69 -0.14
C HIS A 179 5.52 -1.76 1.40
N ILE A 180 5.00 -2.81 2.02
CA ILE A 180 4.98 -2.98 3.49
C ILE A 180 5.17 -4.45 3.87
N ALA A 181 5.93 -4.67 4.94
CA ALA A 181 6.18 -5.99 5.51
C ALA A 181 6.22 -5.94 7.05
N PRO A 182 5.91 -7.05 7.74
CA PRO A 182 6.13 -7.17 9.18
C PRO A 182 7.63 -7.23 9.48
N MET A 183 8.02 -6.69 10.64
CA MET A 183 9.40 -6.62 11.10
C MET A 183 9.46 -6.97 12.58
N VAL A 184 10.58 -7.53 13.04
CA VAL A 184 10.80 -7.89 14.44
C VAL A 184 12.14 -7.35 14.92
N ASP A 185 12.23 -7.09 16.22
CA ASP A 185 13.48 -6.72 16.89
C ASP A 185 14.20 -7.98 17.40
N VAL A 186 15.48 -8.13 17.05
CA VAL A 186 16.33 -9.24 17.42
C VAL A 186 17.59 -8.67 18.05
N ASN A 187 17.59 -8.55 19.38
CA ASN A 187 18.67 -7.97 20.18
C ASN A 187 19.11 -6.56 19.70
N GLY A 188 18.15 -5.72 19.30
CA GLY A 188 18.40 -4.37 18.80
C GLY A 188 18.66 -4.28 17.30
N GLU A 189 18.66 -5.41 16.58
CA GLU A 189 18.73 -5.43 15.11
C GLU A 189 17.37 -5.81 14.51
N HIS A 190 16.95 -5.08 13.47
CA HIS A 190 15.66 -5.29 12.84
C HIS A 190 15.70 -6.33 11.71
N TYR A 191 14.78 -7.29 11.77
CA TYR A 191 14.60 -8.31 10.74
C TYR A 191 13.20 -8.26 10.14
N VAL A 192 13.13 -8.18 8.82
CA VAL A 192 11.89 -8.12 8.03
C VAL A 192 11.45 -9.53 7.64
N LEU A 193 10.17 -9.83 7.86
CA LEU A 193 9.57 -11.15 7.67
C LEU A 193 8.66 -11.17 6.42
N ASP A 194 9.22 -10.86 5.26
CA ASP A 194 8.47 -10.73 4.01
C ASP A 194 8.50 -12.02 3.16
N LYS A 195 7.66 -12.98 3.53
CA LYS A 195 7.56 -14.29 2.85
C LYS A 195 7.25 -14.23 1.35
N GLU A 196 6.77 -13.10 0.83
CA GLU A 196 6.51 -12.96 -0.61
C GLU A 196 7.80 -12.71 -1.40
N PHE A 197 8.75 -11.96 -0.82
CA PHE A 197 9.96 -11.50 -1.51
C PHE A 197 11.25 -12.14 -0.99
N THR A 198 11.20 -12.78 0.18
CA THR A 198 12.36 -13.44 0.80
C THR A 198 12.06 -14.90 1.13
N ARG A 199 13.12 -15.68 1.38
CA ARG A 199 13.04 -17.09 1.78
C ARG A 199 13.36 -17.33 3.26
N ALA A 200 13.78 -16.28 3.96
CA ALA A 200 14.16 -16.25 5.37
C ALA A 200 13.95 -14.81 5.89
N PRO A 201 13.99 -14.59 7.22
CA PRO A 201 14.19 -13.25 7.76
C PRO A 201 15.43 -12.61 7.14
N VAL A 202 15.34 -11.33 6.82
CA VAL A 202 16.48 -10.53 6.33
C VAL A 202 16.55 -9.25 7.13
N THR A 203 17.74 -8.64 7.21
CA THR A 203 17.89 -7.32 7.81
C THR A 203 17.10 -6.26 7.04
N GLU A 204 16.76 -5.15 7.68
CA GLU A 204 16.08 -4.01 7.03
C GLU A 204 16.82 -3.52 5.77
N GLU A 205 18.15 -3.49 5.81
CA GLU A 205 19.01 -3.12 4.67
C GLU A 205 18.89 -4.10 3.51
N ASN A 206 18.95 -5.40 3.78
CA ASN A 206 18.83 -6.42 2.74
C ASN A 206 17.41 -6.42 2.14
N TRP A 207 16.38 -6.16 2.94
CA TRP A 207 15.01 -6.02 2.45
C TRP A 207 14.88 -4.78 1.57
N GLU A 208 15.38 -3.63 2.00
CA GLU A 208 15.40 -2.39 1.22
C GLU A 208 16.09 -2.58 -0.13
N HIS A 209 17.26 -3.24 -0.13
CA HIS A 209 18.03 -3.53 -1.34
C HIS A 209 17.24 -4.32 -2.39
N ILE A 210 16.34 -5.23 -1.99
CA ILE A 210 15.48 -5.97 -2.94
C ILE A 210 14.65 -5.00 -3.79
N PHE A 211 14.19 -3.90 -3.19
CA PHE A 211 13.33 -2.91 -3.81
C PHE A 211 14.10 -1.80 -4.51
N THR A 212 15.34 -1.54 -4.11
CA THR A 212 16.21 -0.53 -4.73
C THR A 212 17.22 -1.12 -5.72
N ARG A 213 17.29 -2.44 -5.90
CA ARG A 213 18.25 -3.11 -6.82
C ARG A 213 18.31 -2.53 -8.23
N LYS A 214 17.17 -2.09 -8.79
CA LYS A 214 17.12 -1.45 -10.11
C LYS A 214 17.92 -0.14 -10.19
N MET A 215 18.18 0.51 -9.06
CA MET A 215 19.00 1.72 -8.99
C MET A 215 20.46 1.42 -9.34
N GLU A 216 20.97 0.25 -8.92
CA GLU A 216 22.33 -0.18 -9.24
C GLU A 216 22.49 -0.45 -10.74
N GLU A 217 21.46 -1.00 -11.38
CA GLU A 217 21.40 -1.15 -12.86
C GLU A 217 21.49 0.21 -13.59
N LYS A 218 21.14 1.31 -12.91
CA LYS A 218 21.27 2.70 -13.38
C LYS A 218 22.55 3.39 -12.90
N GLY A 219 23.45 2.67 -12.23
CA GLY A 219 24.73 3.19 -11.74
C GLY A 219 24.65 3.93 -10.40
N ILE A 220 23.53 3.83 -9.68
CA ILE A 220 23.34 4.43 -8.35
C ILE A 220 23.58 3.34 -7.31
N TYR A 221 24.79 3.29 -6.76
CA TYR A 221 25.22 2.28 -5.80
C TYR A 221 25.19 2.79 -4.36
N GLY A 222 24.86 1.92 -3.41
CA GLY A 222 24.92 2.22 -1.97
C GLY A 222 23.94 3.29 -1.50
N TYR A 223 22.93 3.64 -2.31
CA TYR A 223 21.88 4.55 -1.89
C TYR A 223 21.01 3.89 -0.81
N ARG A 224 20.69 4.64 0.24
CA ARG A 224 19.75 4.24 1.29
C ARG A 224 18.55 5.18 1.30
N CYS A 225 17.35 4.63 1.37
CA CYS A 225 16.11 5.38 1.46
C CYS A 225 16.11 6.29 2.70
N LYS A 226 15.56 7.50 2.56
CA LYS A 226 15.44 8.45 3.67
C LYS A 226 14.42 7.95 4.69
N VAL A 227 14.84 7.78 5.95
CA VAL A 227 13.92 7.47 7.04
C VAL A 227 13.07 8.70 7.37
N ILE A 228 11.75 8.54 7.38
CA ILE A 228 10.77 9.59 7.70
C ILE A 228 9.99 9.22 8.95
N GLN A 229 9.55 10.23 9.70
CA GLN A 229 8.73 10.06 10.90
C GLN A 229 7.24 10.12 10.54
N ASN A 230 6.87 11.06 9.67
CA ASN A 230 5.49 11.32 9.26
C ASN A 230 5.27 11.10 7.76
N ILE A 231 4.04 10.77 7.36
CA ILE A 231 3.74 10.51 5.94
C ILE A 231 3.73 11.81 5.12
N SER A 232 3.48 12.97 5.74
CA SER A 232 3.62 14.28 5.08
C SER A 232 5.03 14.54 4.55
N GLU A 233 6.08 14.04 5.22
CA GLU A 233 7.46 14.15 4.74
C GLU A 233 7.65 13.41 3.41
N TYR A 234 6.91 12.32 3.19
CA TYR A 234 6.89 11.68 1.88
C TYR A 234 6.22 12.60 0.86
N TYR A 235 5.06 13.18 1.18
CA TYR A 235 4.31 14.05 0.25
C TYR A 235 4.94 15.42 -0.02
N ASP A 236 5.95 15.83 0.73
CA ASP A 236 6.70 17.06 0.50
C ASP A 236 7.31 17.10 -0.92
N ASP A 237 7.10 18.21 -1.63
CA ASP A 237 7.53 18.37 -3.03
C ASP A 237 9.05 18.29 -3.15
N TYR A 238 9.80 18.83 -2.19
CA TYR A 238 11.25 18.72 -2.22
C TYR A 238 11.67 17.26 -2.06
N ASN A 239 11.08 16.52 -1.12
CA ASN A 239 11.33 15.09 -0.95
C ASN A 239 10.98 14.28 -2.21
N GLN A 240 9.81 14.52 -2.83
CA GLN A 240 9.37 13.80 -4.05
C GLN A 240 10.34 13.94 -5.22
N ASN A 241 11.05 15.07 -5.30
CA ASN A 241 11.96 15.39 -6.41
C ASN A 241 13.44 15.12 -6.10
N ASN A 242 13.82 15.03 -4.82
CA ASN A 242 15.23 14.88 -4.43
C ASN A 242 15.57 13.50 -3.88
N GLU A 243 14.64 12.81 -3.22
CA GLU A 243 14.86 11.45 -2.74
C GLU A 243 14.33 10.42 -3.73
N TYR A 244 14.86 9.20 -3.69
CA TYR A 244 14.33 8.07 -4.47
C TYR A 244 13.28 7.28 -3.69
N CYS A 245 13.48 7.12 -2.39
CA CYS A 245 12.55 6.39 -1.56
C CYS A 245 12.63 6.84 -0.10
N ASN A 246 11.56 6.55 0.63
CA ASN A 246 11.46 6.81 2.05
C ASN A 246 11.13 5.52 2.81
N ILE A 247 11.64 5.39 4.03
CA ILE A 247 11.31 4.30 4.96
C ILE A 247 10.55 4.86 6.15
N GLN A 248 9.47 4.20 6.57
CA GLN A 248 8.76 4.51 7.80
C GLN A 248 8.51 3.23 8.59
N ILE A 249 8.74 3.29 9.91
CA ILE A 249 8.50 2.18 10.82
C ILE A 249 7.25 2.47 11.65
N THR A 250 6.33 1.52 11.72
CA THR A 250 5.07 1.67 12.46
C THR A 250 4.83 0.51 13.41
N SER A 251 3.91 0.71 14.36
CA SER A 251 3.42 -0.40 15.17
C SER A 251 2.67 -1.44 14.32
N MET A 252 2.46 -2.62 14.87
CA MET A 252 1.69 -3.68 14.21
C MET A 252 0.20 -3.37 13.97
N TYR A 253 -0.35 -2.27 14.51
CA TYR A 253 -1.77 -1.98 14.41
C TYR A 253 -2.16 -1.19 13.14
N TYR A 254 -1.20 -0.46 12.55
CA TYR A 254 -1.40 0.25 11.28
C TYR A 254 -1.54 -0.74 10.12
N TRP A 255 -2.62 -0.61 9.35
CA TRP A 255 -2.96 -1.55 8.29
C TRP A 255 -2.36 -1.14 6.94
N GLU A 256 -2.54 0.12 6.54
CA GLU A 256 -2.16 0.65 5.23
C GLU A 256 -1.71 2.13 5.36
N PRO A 257 -1.09 2.73 4.32
CA PRO A 257 -0.64 4.13 4.35
C PRO A 257 -1.68 5.16 4.80
N ASN A 258 -2.96 4.90 4.49
CA ASN A 258 -4.06 5.76 4.93
C ASN A 258 -4.14 5.90 6.46
N ASP A 259 -3.75 4.87 7.21
CA ASP A 259 -3.75 4.95 8.68
C ASP A 259 -2.68 5.92 9.20
N MET A 260 -1.56 6.08 8.48
CA MET A 260 -0.50 7.04 8.83
C MET A 260 -0.94 8.46 8.49
N SER A 261 -1.62 8.65 7.35
CA SER A 261 -2.25 9.94 7.03
C SER A 261 -3.33 10.31 8.06
N ARG A 262 -4.13 9.34 8.53
CA ARG A 262 -5.11 9.58 9.59
C ARG A 262 -4.44 9.92 10.90
N LEU A 263 -3.42 9.17 11.33
CA LEU A 263 -2.65 9.47 12.55
C LEU A 263 -2.17 10.92 12.55
N GLU A 264 -1.55 11.33 11.45
CA GLU A 264 -0.99 12.68 11.32
C GLU A 264 -2.07 13.75 11.31
N ARG A 265 -3.25 13.50 10.72
CA ARG A 265 -4.35 14.47 10.64
C ARG A 265 -5.27 14.49 11.86
N THR A 266 -5.36 13.41 12.64
CA THR A 266 -6.32 13.34 13.76
C THR A 266 -5.64 13.16 15.11
N GLY A 267 -4.36 12.80 15.13
CA GLY A 267 -3.65 12.40 16.34
C GLY A 267 -4.10 11.04 16.90
N GLU A 268 -4.97 10.33 16.18
CA GLU A 268 -5.56 9.07 16.67
C GLU A 268 -4.60 7.90 16.45
N GLN A 269 -3.96 7.45 17.52
CA GLN A 269 -3.12 6.26 17.51
C GLN A 269 -3.95 4.99 17.36
N LYS A 270 -3.54 4.08 16.47
CA LYS A 270 -4.05 2.71 16.46
C LYS A 270 -3.30 1.87 17.47
N THR A 271 -4.04 1.33 18.45
CA THR A 271 -3.51 0.52 19.56
C THR A 271 -4.04 -0.91 19.57
N GLU A 272 -4.93 -1.26 18.64
CA GLU A 272 -5.52 -2.58 18.54
C GLU A 272 -5.84 -2.96 17.09
N TYR A 273 -6.11 -4.25 16.86
CA TYR A 273 -6.55 -4.77 15.58
C TYR A 273 -8.06 -4.70 15.46
N LEU A 274 -8.55 -4.31 14.28
CA LEU A 274 -9.98 -4.32 14.00
C LEU A 274 -10.38 -5.60 13.24
N ASN A 275 -11.37 -6.32 13.76
CA ASN A 275 -11.86 -7.55 13.11
C ASN A 275 -12.37 -7.32 11.68
N ARG A 276 -12.89 -6.12 11.37
CA ARG A 276 -13.28 -5.74 10.01
C ARG A 276 -12.08 -5.74 9.07
N GLU A 277 -10.95 -5.16 9.49
CA GLU A 277 -9.70 -5.08 8.71
C GLU A 277 -9.12 -6.47 8.49
N LEU A 278 -8.98 -7.27 9.56
CA LEU A 278 -8.51 -8.66 9.48
C LEU A 278 -9.39 -9.52 8.55
N ARG A 279 -10.70 -9.31 8.56
CA ARG A 279 -11.63 -10.03 7.67
C ARG A 279 -11.44 -9.63 6.21
N ILE A 280 -11.26 -8.34 5.92
CA ILE A 280 -11.01 -7.85 4.57
C ILE A 280 -9.66 -8.38 4.07
N ALA A 281 -8.62 -8.25 4.90
CA ALA A 281 -7.29 -8.74 4.60
C ALA A 281 -7.31 -10.24 4.30
N ALA A 282 -7.95 -11.05 5.15
CA ALA A 282 -8.03 -12.51 4.94
C ALA A 282 -8.74 -12.87 3.61
N LYS A 283 -9.80 -12.15 3.24
CA LYS A 283 -10.51 -12.35 1.96
C LYS A 283 -9.64 -12.00 0.75
N ASN A 284 -8.80 -10.97 0.86
CA ASN A 284 -7.87 -10.55 -0.19
C ASN A 284 -6.72 -11.56 -0.33
N VAL A 285 -6.11 -11.96 0.79
CA VAL A 285 -4.92 -12.82 0.80
C VAL A 285 -5.24 -14.27 0.44
N TYR A 286 -6.34 -14.84 0.93
CA TYR A 286 -6.60 -16.28 0.78
C TYR A 286 -7.79 -16.59 -0.13
N TRP A 287 -7.77 -17.75 -0.81
CA TRP A 287 -8.88 -18.25 -1.63
C TRP A 287 -10.19 -18.40 -0.84
N ARG A 288 -11.33 -18.41 -1.56
CA ARG A 288 -12.70 -18.35 -1.00
C ARG A 288 -12.98 -19.38 0.10
N TRP A 289 -12.41 -20.57 0.03
CA TRP A 289 -12.59 -21.61 1.05
C TRP A 289 -11.59 -21.53 2.23
N ARG A 290 -10.45 -20.86 2.07
CA ARG A 290 -9.40 -20.76 3.10
C ARG A 290 -9.51 -19.50 3.97
N TRP A 291 -10.05 -18.39 3.44
CA TRP A 291 -10.04 -17.12 4.19
C TRP A 291 -10.78 -17.18 5.52
N LYS A 292 -11.88 -17.96 5.63
CA LYS A 292 -12.61 -18.11 6.90
C LYS A 292 -11.74 -18.76 7.98
N ARG A 293 -10.96 -19.79 7.60
CA ARG A 293 -10.03 -20.46 8.51
C ARG A 293 -8.92 -19.49 8.93
N ALA A 294 -8.33 -18.78 7.99
CA ALA A 294 -7.30 -17.78 8.28
C ALA A 294 -7.82 -16.69 9.22
N PHE A 295 -8.97 -16.09 8.91
CA PHE A 295 -9.63 -15.08 9.74
C PHE A 295 -9.94 -15.60 11.14
N ASN A 296 -10.54 -16.78 11.28
CA ASN A 296 -10.84 -17.36 12.58
C ASN A 296 -9.58 -17.60 13.43
N ARG A 297 -8.45 -17.88 12.77
CA ARG A 297 -7.17 -18.04 13.46
C ARG A 297 -6.69 -16.71 14.04
N VAL A 298 -6.82 -15.61 13.30
CA VAL A 298 -6.25 -14.30 13.68
C VAL A 298 -7.22 -13.30 14.33
N LYS A 299 -8.53 -13.53 14.31
CA LYS A 299 -9.52 -12.58 14.84
C LYS A 299 -9.24 -12.19 16.30
N VAL A 300 -9.61 -10.98 16.67
CA VAL A 300 -9.70 -10.53 18.06
C VAL A 300 -10.95 -11.15 18.68
N ASP A 301 -10.84 -11.62 19.91
CA ASP A 301 -11.89 -12.35 20.61
C ASP A 301 -13.02 -11.43 21.10
#